data_AF-A0A8B0SYU5-F1
#
_entry.id   AF-A0A8B0SYU5-F1
#
_cell.length_a   1.000
_cell.length_b   1.000
_cell.length_c   1.000
_cell.angle_alpha   90.00
_cell.angle_beta   90.00
_cell.angle_gamma   90.00
#
_symmetry.space_group_name_H-M   'P 1'
#
loop_
_entity.id
_entity.type
_entity.pdbx_description
1 polymer ?
#
loop_
_entity_poly.entity_id
_entity_poly.type
_entity_poly.pdbx_seq_one_letter_code
_entity_poly.pdbx_strand_id
1 'polypeptide(L)' 'MSSVETPGYRFLGYSGTMKLTPDRITDYKAPTAEEASDAKKAAKRPPIVNYPGEGFREMTKS' A
#
# COMPACT_ATOMS: atom_id res chain seq x y z
N MET A 1 -15.87 7.43 -24.74
CA MET A 1 -14.68 7.53 -23.87
C MET A 1 -14.93 8.62 -22.84
N SER A 2 -14.78 8.33 -21.55
CA SER A 2 -14.87 9.36 -20.51
C SER A 2 -13.57 10.16 -20.43
N SER A 3 -13.66 11.48 -20.32
CA SER A 3 -12.51 12.37 -20.11
C SER A 3 -12.70 13.15 -18.81
N VAL A 4 -11.60 13.48 -18.14
CA VAL A 4 -11.55 14.30 -16.93
C VAL A 4 -10.74 15.55 -17.22
N GLU A 5 -11.28 16.71 -16.87
CA GLU A 5 -10.56 17.97 -16.95
C GLU A 5 -9.83 18.24 -15.64
N THR A 6 -8.54 18.55 -15.72
CA THR A 6 -7.69 18.87 -14.57
C THR A 6 -6.93 20.16 -14.81
N PRO A 7 -6.57 20.94 -13.78
CA PRO A 7 -5.62 22.03 -13.94
C PRO A 7 -4.28 21.50 -14.46
N GLY A 8 -3.61 22.27 -15.31
CA GLY A 8 -2.23 21.99 -15.71
C GLY A 8 -1.27 21.93 -14.52
N TYR A 9 -0.13 21.28 -14.69
CA TYR A 9 0.89 21.14 -13.64
C TYR A 9 1.54 22.48 -13.31
N ARG A 10 0.94 23.22 -12.37
CA ARG A 10 1.42 24.53 -11.93
C ARG A 10 2.85 24.49 -11.39
N PHE A 11 3.26 23.38 -10.77
CA PHE A 11 4.62 23.21 -10.25
C PHE A 11 5.69 23.15 -11.36
N LEU A 12 5.30 22.86 -12.61
CA LEU A 12 6.16 22.91 -13.80
C LEU A 12 6.02 24.23 -14.57
N GLY A 13 5.24 25.19 -14.06
CA GLY A 13 4.96 26.45 -14.73
C GLY A 13 3.87 26.37 -15.81
N TYR A 14 3.19 25.23 -15.96
CA TYR A 14 2.09 25.09 -16.91
C TYR A 14 0.78 25.70 -16.36
N SER A 15 0.14 26.53 -17.17
CA SER A 15 -1.16 27.16 -16.89
C SER A 15 -2.28 26.54 -17.73
N GLY A 16 -3.54 26.79 -17.35
CA GLY A 16 -4.71 26.31 -18.08
C GLY A 16 -5.24 24.97 -17.59
N THR A 17 -6.09 24.34 -18.40
CA THR A 17 -6.72 23.05 -18.12
C THR A 17 -6.23 22.00 -19.12
N MET A 18 -6.11 20.75 -18.65
CA MET A 18 -5.69 19.59 -19.42
C MET A 18 -6.79 18.53 -19.38
N LYS A 19 -7.09 17.97 -20.56
CA LYS A 19 -8.02 16.84 -20.72
C LYS A 19 -7.25 15.53 -20.61
N LEU A 20 -7.59 14.74 -19.60
CA LEU A 20 -7.07 13.40 -19.42
C LEU A 20 -8.12 12.39 -19.89
N THR A 21 -7.68 11.35 -20.56
CA THR A 21 -8.49 10.15 -20.85
C THR A 21 -8.04 9.06 -19.89
N PRO A 22 -8.61 8.99 -18.67
CA PRO A 22 -8.23 7.94 -17.74
C PRO A 22 -8.63 6.59 -18.32
N ASP A 23 -7.67 5.68 -18.38
CA ASP A 23 -7.96 4.27 -18.58
C ASP A 23 -8.77 3.79 -17.37
N ARG A 24 -9.96 3.23 -17.63
CA ARG A 24 -10.75 2.61 -16.57
C ARG A 24 -10.13 1.26 -16.24
N ILE A 25 -9.75 1.06 -14.98
CA ILE A 25 -9.38 -0.27 -14.48
C ILE A 25 -10.69 -1.08 -14.37
N THR A 26 -11.02 -1.85 -15.41
CA THR A 26 -12.20 -2.74 -15.41
C THR A 26 -11.91 -4.10 -14.81
N ASP A 27 -10.63 -4.48 -14.74
CA ASP A 27 -10.22 -5.86 -14.49
C ASP A 27 -9.74 -6.07 -13.05
N TYR A 28 -10.07 -5.15 -12.14
CA TYR A 28 -9.75 -5.34 -10.73
C TYR A 28 -10.49 -6.57 -10.20
N LYS A 29 -9.72 -7.58 -9.80
CA LYS A 29 -10.22 -8.74 -9.07
C LYS A 29 -9.85 -8.57 -7.60
N ALA A 30 -10.87 -8.51 -6.75
CA ALA A 30 -10.66 -8.59 -5.31
C ALA A 30 -9.97 -9.92 -4.99
N PRO A 31 -9.05 -9.94 -4.01
CA PRO A 31 -8.40 -11.18 -3.59
C PRO A 31 -9.47 -12.16 -3.09
N THR A 32 -9.30 -13.42 -3.47
CA THR A 32 -10.12 -14.53 -2.97
C THR A 32 -9.85 -14.77 -1.48
N ALA A 33 -10.78 -15.46 -0.82
CA ALA A 33 -10.61 -15.81 0.59
C ALA A 33 -9.36 -16.67 0.84
N GLU A 34 -8.99 -17.49 -0.13
CA GLU A 34 -7.79 -18.34 -0.10
C GLU A 34 -6.51 -17.49 -0.17
N GLU A 35 -6.40 -16.61 -1.17
CA GLU A 35 -5.26 -15.68 -1.32
C GLU A 35 -5.10 -14.77 -0.10
N ALA A 36 -6.21 -14.28 0.46
CA ALA A 36 -6.19 -13.47 1.67
C ALA A 36 -5.73 -14.27 2.91
N SER A 37 -6.09 -15.55 3.00
CA SER A 37 -5.66 -16.45 4.08
C SER A 37 -4.17 -16.75 3.99
N ASP A 38 -3.66 -17.04 2.80
CA ASP A 38 -2.25 -17.36 2.58
C ASP A 38 -1.34 -16.15 2.78
N ALA A 39 -1.78 -14.96 2.35
CA ALA A 39 -1.08 -13.71 2.66
C ALA A 39 -0.96 -13.48 4.18
N LYS A 40 -2.01 -13.76 4.96
CA LYS A 40 -1.97 -13.66 6.43
C LYS A 40 -1.01 -14.66 7.06
N LYS A 41 -0.89 -15.87 6.51
CA LYS A 41 0.08 -16.88 6.96
C LYS A 41 1.52 -16.45 6.66
N ALA A 42 1.75 -15.90 5.46
CA ALA A 42 3.05 -15.40 5.02
C ALA A 42 3.50 -14.15 5.77
N ALA A 43 2.56 -13.31 6.22
CA ALA A 43 2.81 -12.10 7.00
C ALA A 43 3.19 -12.35 8.47
N LYS A 44 3.48 -13.60 8.88
CA LYS A 44 4.10 -13.90 10.18
C LYS A 44 5.55 -13.42 10.21
N ARG A 45 5.74 -12.11 10.32
CA ARG A 45 7.03 -11.53 10.68
C ARG A 45 7.37 -11.93 12.11
N PRO A 46 8.65 -12.20 12.42
CA PRO A 46 9.06 -12.34 13.81
C PRO A 46 8.61 -11.08 14.59
N PRO A 47 8.20 -11.22 15.85
CA PRO A 47 7.79 -10.07 16.66
C PRO A 47 8.93 -9.05 16.67
N ILE A 48 8.59 -7.80 16.32
CA ILE A 48 9.54 -6.68 16.21
C ILE A 48 10.23 -6.41 17.55
N VAL A 49 9.57 -6.78 18.65
CA VAL A 49 10.06 -6.56 20.01
C VAL A 49 10.01 -7.89 20.75
N ASN A 50 11.15 -8.25 21.37
CA ASN A 50 11.26 -9.37 22.28
C ASN A 50 10.38 -9.05 23.50
N TYR A 51 9.24 -9.73 23.66
CA TYR A 51 8.35 -9.49 24.79
C TYR A 51 9.04 -9.99 26.07
N PRO A 52 9.15 -9.20 27.14
CA PRO A 52 9.73 -9.68 28.39
C PRO A 52 8.78 -10.70 29.02
N GLY A 53 9.30 -11.91 29.25
CA GLY A 53 8.63 -13.00 29.96
C GLY A 53 9.64 -13.73 30.84
N GLU A 54 9.15 -14.54 31.77
CA GLU A 54 10.02 -15.35 32.62
C GLU A 54 10.84 -16.34 31.77
N GLY A 55 12.17 -16.21 31.80
CA GLY A 55 13.10 -17.00 30.98
C GLY A 55 13.69 -16.31 29.73
N PHE A 56 13.30 -15.07 29.42
CA PHE A 56 13.88 -14.33 28.30
C PHE A 56 15.12 -13.53 28.76
N ARG A 57 16.29 -13.78 28.14
CA ARG A 57 17.50 -12.97 28.36
C ARG A 57 17.43 -11.68 27.53
N GLU A 58 17.55 -10.53 28.19
CA GLU A 58 17.68 -9.23 27.52
C GLU A 58 18.95 -9.20 26.64
N MET A 59 18.81 -8.70 25.41
CA MET A 59 19.93 -8.56 24.45
C MET A 59 20.65 -7.21 24.54
N THR A 60 20.14 -6.28 25.35
CA THR A 60 20.79 -5.01 25.64
C THR A 60 21.47 -5.07 26.99
N LYS A 61 22.71 -4.60 27.04
CA LYS A 61 23.52 -4.57 28.27
C LYS A 61 22.84 -3.65 29.29
N SER A 62 22.66 -4.13 30.51
CA SER A 62 22.23 -3.34 31.66
C SER A 62 23.24 -2.27 32.07
#